data_AF-A0A4Q7ASV0-F1
#
_entry.id   AF-A0A4Q7ASV0-F1
#
_cell.length_a   1.000
_cell.length_b   1.000
_cell.length_c   1.000
_cell.angle_alpha   90.00
_cell.angle_beta   90.00
_cell.angle_gamma   90.00
#
_symmetry.space_group_name_H-M   'P 1'
#
loop_
_entity.id
_entity.type
_entity.pdbx_description
1 polymer ?
#
loop_
_entity_poly.entity_id
_entity_poly.type
_entity_poly.pdbx_seq_one_letter_code
_entity_poly.pdbx_strand_id
1 'polypeptide(L)'
;MLTDIQVKSLKPKEKRYSTADGEGLSIEVFPTGKKKWVLSYRIDGKQTRKQLGEYPEVGCKEIRKVARDFKAEVSGKSKVSHYLKQVCDEWFQLMSPQWSSEKYISTVKYRLDYITEDFLELPLEEITRFQVSSKVKEIVAKGTLETATRCLRLLNAVFNFAIASGYTEKNPCILVGELIPEHEVQSYPCLPASEMPEFFRRLEQCNAFPITKVVLKLACFTGTRISELLKARWDSGEIDFENKVWLIPAYRMKRRKELMVPLSPQVYDLFMALYHTRSDDGFIFKHTREPWKHMTSETPLAVIKRNGYANEMVTHGFRTLFSTHANESKLFRAEVIDYQIAHVNKTTKADKTSKVYNRAEYWPERVELMKWYSSEVEKWIC
;
A
#
# COMPACT_ATOMS: atom_id res chain seq x y z
N MET A 1 -10.91 47.42 10.64
CA MET A 1 -9.65 46.98 11.28
C MET A 1 -8.72 48.18 11.43
N LEU A 2 -8.21 48.37 12.64
CA LEU A 2 -7.27 49.44 13.00
C LEU A 2 -5.85 49.12 12.52
N THR A 3 -5.03 50.14 12.32
CA THR A 3 -3.58 49.99 12.12
C THR A 3 -2.84 50.44 13.36
N ASP A 4 -1.59 50.02 13.55
CA ASP A 4 -0.78 50.47 14.69
C ASP A 4 -0.60 52.00 14.68
N ILE A 5 -0.58 52.62 13.50
CA ILE A 5 -0.57 54.09 13.35
C ILE A 5 -1.86 54.71 13.90
N GLN A 6 -3.02 54.13 13.56
CA GLN A 6 -4.32 54.59 14.08
C GLN A 6 -4.44 54.39 15.58
N VAL A 7 -3.97 53.26 16.12
CA VAL A 7 -3.98 53.00 17.57
C VAL A 7 -3.04 53.98 18.29
N LYS A 8 -1.86 54.25 17.74
CA LYS A 8 -0.92 55.22 18.30
C LYS A 8 -1.51 56.63 18.36
N SER A 9 -2.28 57.05 17.36
CA SER A 9 -2.86 58.40 17.29
C SER A 9 -4.07 58.63 18.21
N LEU A 10 -4.65 57.58 18.82
CA LEU A 10 -5.72 57.72 19.79
C LEU A 10 -5.26 58.52 21.03
N LYS A 11 -5.93 59.63 21.32
CA LYS A 11 -5.63 60.53 22.43
C LYS A 11 -6.51 60.25 23.66
N PRO A 12 -5.98 60.34 24.89
CA PRO A 12 -6.78 60.23 26.11
C PRO A 12 -7.90 61.28 26.17
N LYS A 13 -8.99 60.92 26.82
CA LYS A 13 -10.13 61.79 27.14
C LYS A 13 -10.39 61.75 28.64
N GLU A 14 -11.24 62.63 29.15
CA GLU A 14 -11.63 62.67 30.57
C GLU A 14 -12.21 61.34 31.08
N LYS A 15 -12.86 60.58 30.19
CA LYS A 15 -13.42 59.25 30.49
C LYS A 15 -12.84 58.19 29.56
N ARG A 16 -12.71 56.97 30.09
CA ARG A 16 -12.32 55.78 29.30
C ARG A 16 -13.27 55.60 28.13
N TYR A 17 -12.72 55.35 26.95
CA TYR A 17 -13.51 55.04 25.76
C TYR A 17 -12.91 53.83 25.02
N SER A 18 -13.71 53.23 24.14
CA SER A 18 -13.34 52.07 23.36
C SER A 18 -13.45 52.35 21.86
N THR A 19 -12.55 51.78 21.07
CA THR A 19 -12.58 51.81 19.61
C THR A 19 -12.51 50.39 19.08
N ALA A 20 -13.45 50.01 18.22
CA ALA A 20 -13.54 48.66 17.68
C ALA A 20 -12.47 48.39 16.61
N ASP A 21 -11.82 47.23 16.70
CA ASP A 21 -10.93 46.72 15.65
C ASP A 21 -11.70 45.82 14.67
N GLY A 22 -12.62 45.02 15.19
CA GLY A 22 -13.41 44.04 14.43
C GLY A 22 -13.54 42.74 15.21
N GLU A 23 -14.51 41.90 14.85
CA GLU A 23 -14.73 40.57 15.47
C GLU A 23 -14.75 40.61 17.01
N GLY A 24 -15.38 41.61 17.63
CA GLY A 24 -15.43 41.72 19.09
C GLY A 24 -14.11 42.14 19.77
N LEU A 25 -13.02 42.31 19.02
CA LEU A 25 -11.78 42.93 19.50
C LEU A 25 -11.91 44.46 19.45
N SER A 26 -11.43 45.11 20.51
CA SER A 26 -11.44 46.56 20.68
C SER A 26 -10.21 47.02 21.44
N ILE A 27 -9.81 48.27 21.25
CA ILE A 27 -8.81 48.93 22.08
C ILE A 27 -9.50 49.94 23.00
N GLU A 28 -9.17 49.89 24.28
CA GLU A 28 -9.67 50.82 25.28
C GLU A 28 -8.59 51.81 25.67
N VAL A 29 -8.94 53.09 25.61
CA VAL A 29 -8.04 54.20 25.91
C VAL A 29 -8.44 54.78 27.25
N PHE A 30 -7.52 54.72 28.21
CA PHE A 30 -7.72 55.24 29.56
C PHE A 30 -7.37 56.73 29.61
N PRO A 31 -7.96 57.51 30.55
CA PRO A 31 -7.57 58.90 30.78
C PRO A 31 -6.07 59.07 31.06
N THR A 32 -5.42 58.02 31.59
CA THR A 32 -3.99 57.98 31.89
C THR A 32 -3.08 57.83 30.66
N GLY A 33 -3.60 57.61 29.45
CA GLY A 33 -2.78 57.32 28.28
C GLY A 33 -2.66 55.84 27.93
N LYS A 34 -2.92 54.93 28.88
CA LYS A 34 -2.81 53.49 28.66
C LYS A 34 -3.83 52.99 27.65
N LYS A 35 -3.41 52.06 26.78
CA LYS A 35 -4.22 51.52 25.70
C LYS A 35 -4.26 49.99 25.80
N LYS A 36 -5.42 49.45 26.16
CA LYS A 36 -5.56 48.02 26.45
C LYS A 36 -6.44 47.33 25.42
N TRP A 37 -5.97 46.21 24.92
CA TRP A 37 -6.74 45.37 24.01
C TRP A 37 -7.74 44.53 24.80
N VAL A 38 -9.01 44.63 24.43
CA VAL A 38 -10.10 43.91 25.07
C VAL A 38 -10.92 43.16 24.02
N LEU A 39 -11.08 41.87 24.25
CA LEU A 39 -11.91 40.99 23.45
C LEU A 39 -13.24 40.75 24.16
N SER A 40 -14.32 40.96 23.43
CA SER A 40 -15.68 40.60 23.83
C SER A 40 -16.10 39.31 23.10
N TYR A 41 -16.59 38.32 23.85
CA TYR A 41 -16.96 37.00 23.35
C TYR A 41 -18.16 36.44 24.15
N ARG A 42 -18.75 35.33 23.72
CA ARG A 42 -19.86 34.67 24.42
C ARG A 42 -19.48 33.23 24.76
N ILE A 43 -19.81 32.80 25.98
CA ILE A 43 -19.81 31.40 26.43
C ILE A 43 -21.22 31.11 26.93
N ASP A 44 -21.85 30.02 26.47
CA ASP A 44 -23.19 29.60 26.89
C ASP A 44 -24.24 30.73 26.84
N GLY A 45 -24.19 31.53 25.77
CA GLY A 45 -25.08 32.68 25.57
C GLY A 45 -24.75 33.92 26.42
N LYS A 46 -23.88 33.81 27.43
CA LYS A 46 -23.46 34.92 28.29
C LYS A 46 -22.28 35.68 27.68
N GLN A 47 -22.42 37.00 27.56
CA GLN A 47 -21.35 37.87 27.05
C GLN A 47 -20.30 38.14 28.13
N THR A 48 -19.03 37.91 27.78
CA THR A 48 -17.86 38.07 28.64
C THR A 48 -16.81 38.94 27.93
N ARG A 49 -15.97 39.63 28.71
CA ARG A 49 -14.87 40.45 28.21
C ARG A 49 -13.55 40.01 28.86
N LYS A 50 -12.47 39.94 28.09
CA LYS A 50 -11.12 39.65 28.59
C LYS A 50 -10.12 40.65 28.02
N GLN A 51 -9.24 41.16 28.87
CA GLN A 51 -8.08 41.94 28.42
C GLN A 51 -7.02 40.97 27.88
N LEU A 52 -6.55 41.21 26.65
CA LEU A 52 -5.60 40.33 25.96
C LEU A 52 -4.17 40.89 25.91
N GLY A 53 -3.99 42.19 26.11
CA GLY A 53 -2.68 42.83 26.08
C GLY A 53 -2.76 44.35 26.22
N GLU A 54 -1.60 45.00 26.20
CA GLU A 54 -1.45 46.46 26.23
C GLU A 54 -0.66 46.91 24.99
N TYR A 55 -1.00 48.07 24.44
CA TYR A 55 -0.24 48.69 23.35
C TYR A 55 0.75 49.70 23.94
N PRO A 56 2.02 49.76 23.49
CA PRO A 56 2.55 49.16 22.25
C PRO A 56 3.17 47.75 22.39
N GLU A 57 3.12 47.12 23.56
CA GLU A 57 3.73 45.80 23.79
C GLU A 57 3.21 44.73 22.81
N VAL A 58 1.90 44.78 22.48
CA VAL A 58 1.28 43.91 21.47
C VAL A 58 0.62 44.75 20.38
N GLY A 59 1.12 44.62 19.16
CA GLY A 59 0.62 45.32 17.97
C GLY A 59 -0.66 44.72 17.39
N CYS A 60 -1.30 45.43 16.46
CA CYS A 60 -2.59 45.07 15.88
C CYS A 60 -2.60 43.66 15.23
N LYS A 61 -1.53 43.29 14.52
CA LYS A 61 -1.45 41.98 13.85
C LYS A 61 -1.36 40.82 14.85
N GLU A 62 -0.53 40.98 15.87
CA GLU A 62 -0.28 39.95 16.87
C GLU A 62 -1.50 39.76 17.78
N ILE A 63 -2.12 40.85 18.24
CA ILE A 63 -3.27 40.75 19.13
C ILE A 63 -4.48 40.09 18.44
N ARG A 64 -4.63 40.23 17.12
CA ARG A 64 -5.67 39.51 16.35
C ARG A 64 -5.42 38.01 16.31
N LYS A 65 -4.16 37.57 16.27
CA LYS A 65 -3.81 36.15 16.39
C LYS A 65 -4.21 35.66 17.78
N VAL A 66 -3.78 36.36 18.84
CA VAL A 66 -4.13 36.04 20.24
C VAL A 66 -5.65 36.00 20.44
N ALA A 67 -6.41 36.94 19.85
CA ALA A 67 -7.86 36.98 19.96
C ALA A 67 -8.55 35.81 19.25
N ARG A 68 -8.06 35.39 18.07
CA ARG A 68 -8.57 34.21 17.36
C ARG A 68 -8.28 32.93 18.13
N ASP A 69 -7.05 32.77 18.61
CA ASP A 69 -6.61 31.59 19.37
C ASP A 69 -7.42 31.45 20.67
N PHE A 70 -7.61 32.56 21.40
CA PHE A 70 -8.42 32.56 22.62
C PHE A 70 -9.90 32.24 22.37
N LYS A 71 -10.50 32.73 21.28
CA LYS A 71 -11.88 32.36 20.91
C LYS A 71 -12.00 30.88 20.54
N ALA A 72 -10.99 30.34 19.87
CA ALA A 72 -10.94 28.93 19.51
C ALA A 72 -10.90 28.07 20.78
N GLU A 73 -10.02 28.40 21.73
CA GLU A 73 -9.91 27.76 23.03
C GLU A 73 -11.24 27.78 23.81
N VAL A 74 -11.84 28.95 23.94
CA VAL A 74 -13.06 29.16 24.73
C VAL A 74 -14.31 28.51 24.11
N SER A 75 -14.35 28.35 22.79
CA SER A 75 -15.46 27.67 22.11
C SER A 75 -15.35 26.14 22.14
N GLY A 76 -14.35 25.58 22.82
CA GLY A 76 -14.04 24.15 22.76
C GLY A 76 -13.48 23.71 21.41
N LYS A 77 -13.24 24.65 20.49
CA LYS A 77 -12.62 24.45 19.18
C LYS A 77 -11.13 24.77 19.22
N SER A 78 -10.42 24.31 20.26
CA SER A 78 -8.96 24.27 20.19
C SER A 78 -8.61 23.25 19.11
N LYS A 79 -8.48 23.71 17.85
CA LYS A 79 -7.79 22.93 16.82
C LYS A 79 -6.33 22.91 17.28
N VAL A 80 -5.97 21.90 18.07
CA VAL A 80 -4.58 21.50 18.20
C VAL A 80 -4.08 21.33 16.77
N SER A 81 -3.13 22.17 16.37
CA SER A 81 -2.61 22.15 15.02
C SER A 81 -1.78 20.89 14.86
N HIS A 82 -2.38 19.83 14.32
CA HIS A 82 -1.66 18.60 14.02
C HIS A 82 -0.78 18.83 12.78
N TYR A 83 0.51 18.53 12.93
CA TYR A 83 1.45 18.55 11.83
C TYR A 83 1.32 17.26 11.03
N LEU A 84 1.51 17.33 9.71
CA LEU A 84 1.41 16.14 8.86
C LEU A 84 2.31 15.01 9.34
N LYS A 85 3.53 15.33 9.78
CA LYS A 85 4.48 14.36 10.35
C LYS A 85 3.88 13.51 11.46
N GLN A 86 3.24 14.15 12.45
CA GLN A 86 2.66 13.46 13.60
C GLN A 86 1.57 12.49 13.16
N VAL A 87 0.75 12.92 12.19
CA VAL A 87 -0.37 12.14 11.68
C VAL A 87 0.10 10.99 10.79
N CYS A 88 1.16 11.20 9.99
CA CYS A 88 1.83 10.14 9.25
C CYS A 88 2.39 9.07 10.19
N ASP A 89 3.09 9.48 11.25
CA ASP A 89 3.68 8.56 12.24
C ASP A 89 2.60 7.75 12.96
N GLU A 90 1.53 8.41 13.43
CA GLU A 90 0.40 7.76 14.09
C GLU A 90 -0.31 6.77 13.16
N TRP A 91 -0.61 7.20 11.93
CA TRP A 91 -1.22 6.34 10.92
C TRP A 91 -0.35 5.12 10.61
N PHE A 92 0.97 5.32 10.48
CA PHE A 92 1.91 4.26 10.18
C PHE A 92 2.03 3.26 11.35
N GLN A 93 2.05 3.74 12.59
CA GLN A 93 2.06 2.88 13.79
C GLN A 93 0.79 2.04 13.90
N LEU A 94 -0.37 2.60 13.54
CA LEU A 94 -1.64 1.88 13.55
C LEU A 94 -1.73 0.82 12.43
N MET A 95 -1.21 1.13 11.25
CA MET A 95 -1.39 0.29 10.06
C MET A 95 -0.30 -0.77 9.89
N SER A 96 0.95 -0.47 10.27
CA SER A 96 2.10 -1.35 10.04
C SER A 96 2.00 -2.73 10.70
N PRO A 97 1.40 -2.92 11.90
CA PRO A 97 1.23 -4.26 12.49
C PRO A 97 0.33 -5.19 11.66
N GLN A 98 -0.50 -4.63 10.77
CA GLN A 98 -1.37 -5.42 9.89
C GLN A 98 -0.62 -5.94 8.64
N TRP A 99 0.59 -5.47 8.39
CA TRP A 99 1.36 -5.85 7.20
C TRP A 99 2.34 -6.98 7.53
N SER A 100 2.26 -8.07 6.78
CA SER A 100 3.07 -9.28 7.03
C SER A 100 4.47 -9.25 6.40
N SER A 101 4.86 -8.15 5.74
CA SER A 101 6.12 -8.06 5.01
C SER A 101 6.89 -6.80 5.37
N GLU A 102 8.09 -6.98 5.92
CA GLU A 102 9.04 -5.89 6.20
C GLU A 102 9.37 -5.07 4.96
N LYS A 103 9.56 -5.73 3.81
CA LYS A 103 9.76 -5.05 2.52
C LYS A 103 8.56 -4.18 2.15
N TYR A 104 7.33 -4.61 2.46
CA TYR A 104 6.15 -3.79 2.22
C TYR A 104 6.09 -2.60 3.17
N ILE A 105 6.38 -2.80 4.47
CA ILE A 105 6.48 -1.73 5.47
C ILE A 105 7.47 -0.65 5.00
N SER A 106 8.68 -1.05 4.59
CA SER A 106 9.70 -0.11 4.10
C SER A 106 9.31 0.59 2.81
N THR A 107 8.63 -0.12 1.89
CA THR A 107 8.12 0.47 0.65
C THR A 107 7.03 1.52 0.92
N VAL A 108 6.13 1.26 1.87
CA VAL A 108 5.10 2.22 2.27
C VAL A 108 5.74 3.46 2.89
N LYS A 109 6.69 3.27 3.80
CA LYS A 109 7.42 4.37 4.44
C LYS A 109 8.13 5.24 3.39
N TYR A 110 8.96 4.63 2.54
CA TYR A 110 9.66 5.34 1.47
C TYR A 110 8.72 6.17 0.58
N ARG A 111 7.58 5.60 0.17
CA ARG A 111 6.61 6.30 -0.68
C ARG A 111 5.90 7.44 0.05
N LEU A 112 5.60 7.25 1.33
CA LEU A 112 4.98 8.29 2.16
C LEU A 112 5.97 9.45 2.34
N ASP A 113 7.20 9.15 2.76
CA ASP A 113 8.28 10.14 2.90
C ASP A 113 8.47 10.91 1.58
N TYR A 114 8.49 10.20 0.45
CA TYR A 114 8.67 10.79 -0.88
C TYR A 114 7.56 11.74 -1.30
N ILE A 115 6.28 11.43 -1.00
CA ILE A 115 5.16 12.32 -1.36
C ILE A 115 5.02 13.49 -0.38
N THR A 116 5.50 13.35 0.85
CA THR A 116 5.36 14.38 1.90
C THR A 116 6.57 15.29 2.07
N GLU A 117 7.68 15.01 1.38
CA GLU A 117 8.98 15.69 1.50
C GLU A 117 8.89 17.22 1.70
N ASP A 118 8.08 17.90 0.87
CA ASP A 118 8.01 19.37 0.83
C ASP A 118 7.06 20.01 1.86
N PHE A 119 6.24 19.21 2.55
CA PHE A 119 5.18 19.73 3.44
C PHE A 119 4.95 18.87 4.69
N LEU A 120 5.90 17.99 5.03
CA LEU A 120 5.84 17.12 6.21
C LEU A 120 5.75 17.91 7.53
N GLU A 121 6.49 19.03 7.58
CA GLU A 121 6.58 19.92 8.75
C GLU A 121 5.51 21.03 8.74
N LEU A 122 4.48 20.93 7.90
CA LEU A 122 3.37 21.87 7.89
C LEU A 122 2.18 21.35 8.72
N PRO A 123 1.40 22.26 9.35
CA PRO A 123 0.07 21.96 9.83
C PRO A 123 -0.83 21.36 8.74
N LEU A 124 -1.70 20.41 9.09
CA LEU A 124 -2.66 19.82 8.15
C LEU A 124 -3.50 20.87 7.40
N GLU A 125 -3.90 21.94 8.09
CA GLU A 125 -4.75 23.01 7.54
C GLU A 125 -4.02 23.92 6.53
N GLU A 126 -2.68 23.91 6.54
CA GLU A 126 -1.85 24.69 5.62
C GLU A 126 -1.53 23.93 4.32
N ILE A 127 -1.77 22.61 4.30
CA ILE A 127 -1.48 21.78 3.13
C ILE A 127 -2.60 21.94 2.10
N THR A 128 -2.22 22.48 0.95
CA THR A 128 -3.14 22.78 -0.14
C THR A 128 -3.14 21.68 -1.21
N ARG A 129 -4.26 21.54 -1.94
CA ARG A 129 -4.33 20.70 -3.15
C ARG A 129 -3.25 21.07 -4.16
N PHE A 130 -2.89 22.36 -4.26
CA PHE A 130 -1.86 22.83 -5.18
C PHE A 130 -0.49 22.21 -4.86
N GLN A 131 -0.05 22.21 -3.59
CA GLN A 131 1.21 21.58 -3.18
C GLN A 131 1.22 20.08 -3.51
N VAL A 132 0.13 19.36 -3.18
CA VAL A 132 0.01 17.93 -3.49
C VAL A 132 0.05 17.69 -5.00
N SER A 133 -0.65 18.53 -5.78
CA SER A 133 -0.67 18.43 -7.25
C SER A 133 0.71 18.67 -7.86
N SER A 134 1.45 19.66 -7.36
CA SER A 134 2.81 19.95 -7.81
C SER A 134 3.75 18.78 -7.55
N LYS A 135 3.69 18.18 -6.35
CA LYS A 135 4.51 17.00 -6.04
C LYS A 135 4.15 15.80 -6.90
N VAL A 136 2.86 15.53 -7.11
CA VAL A 136 2.41 14.43 -8.00
C VAL A 136 2.92 14.64 -9.43
N LYS A 137 2.82 15.86 -9.97
CA LYS A 137 3.36 16.20 -11.29
C LYS A 137 4.87 16.00 -11.39
N GLU A 138 5.62 16.33 -10.34
CA GLU A 138 7.06 16.08 -10.26
C GLU A 138 7.39 14.57 -10.36
N ILE A 139 6.65 13.73 -9.64
CA ILE A 139 6.82 12.27 -9.68
C ILE A 139 6.46 11.70 -11.06
N VAL A 140 5.38 12.20 -11.67
CA VAL A 140 4.96 11.82 -13.03
C VAL A 140 6.03 12.21 -14.05
N ALA A 141 6.61 13.41 -13.96
CA ALA A 141 7.65 13.87 -14.87
C ALA A 141 8.92 13.00 -14.86
N LYS A 142 9.18 12.26 -13.77
CA LYS A 142 10.27 11.27 -13.68
C LYS A 142 9.94 9.94 -14.37
N GLY A 143 8.78 9.80 -15.00
CA GLY A 143 8.37 8.63 -15.78
C GLY A 143 7.77 7.48 -14.96
N THR A 144 7.39 7.71 -13.70
CA THR A 144 6.92 6.63 -12.79
C THR A 144 5.45 6.78 -12.39
N LEU A 145 4.55 6.51 -13.34
CA LEU A 145 3.09 6.66 -13.15
C LEU A 145 2.52 5.80 -12.02
N GLU A 146 2.96 4.53 -11.92
CA GLU A 146 2.53 3.67 -10.80
C GLU A 146 2.99 4.25 -9.46
N THR A 147 4.24 4.72 -9.37
CA THR A 147 4.77 5.32 -8.14
C THR A 147 3.94 6.53 -7.73
N ALA A 148 3.65 7.46 -8.65
CA ALA A 148 2.79 8.61 -8.38
C ALA A 148 1.42 8.19 -7.83
N THR A 149 0.78 7.20 -8.47
CA THR A 149 -0.52 6.67 -8.07
C THR A 149 -0.47 6.06 -6.67
N ARG A 150 0.55 5.25 -6.38
CA ARG A 150 0.72 4.56 -5.08
C ARG A 150 1.01 5.56 -3.96
N CYS A 151 1.86 6.55 -4.23
CA CYS A 151 2.19 7.64 -3.32
C CYS A 151 0.96 8.47 -2.95
N LEU A 152 0.23 8.98 -3.96
CA LEU A 152 -0.99 9.75 -3.74
C LEU A 152 -2.04 8.96 -2.95
N ARG A 153 -2.19 7.66 -3.24
CA ARG A 153 -3.10 6.79 -2.51
C ARG A 153 -2.75 6.68 -1.01
N LEU A 154 -1.46 6.64 -0.68
CA LEU A 154 -1.01 6.61 0.72
C LEU A 154 -1.30 7.94 1.41
N LEU A 155 -0.96 9.07 0.79
CA LEU A 155 -1.26 10.39 1.36
C LEU A 155 -2.77 10.59 1.55
N ASN A 156 -3.58 10.16 0.58
CA ASN A 156 -5.04 10.19 0.68
C ASN A 156 -5.56 9.35 1.86
N ALA A 157 -4.95 8.19 2.13
CA ALA A 157 -5.30 7.35 3.27
C ALA A 157 -4.94 8.03 4.61
N VAL A 158 -3.80 8.71 4.68
CA VAL A 158 -3.40 9.51 5.85
C VAL A 158 -4.38 10.65 6.11
N PHE A 159 -4.78 11.41 5.08
CA PHE A 159 -5.76 12.49 5.26
C PHE A 159 -7.17 11.97 5.60
N ASN A 160 -7.58 10.82 5.07
CA ASN A 160 -8.84 10.20 5.47
C ASN A 160 -8.82 9.75 6.95
N PHE A 161 -7.68 9.21 7.42
CA PHE A 161 -7.47 8.93 8.83
C PHE A 161 -7.53 10.21 9.67
N ALA A 162 -6.85 11.27 9.23
CA ALA A 162 -6.88 12.57 9.91
C ALA A 162 -8.31 13.12 10.06
N ILE A 163 -9.15 12.97 9.04
CA ILE A 163 -10.57 13.35 9.09
C ILE A 163 -11.34 12.48 10.08
N ALA A 164 -11.15 11.16 10.02
CA ALA A 164 -11.82 10.22 10.93
C ALA A 164 -11.44 10.46 12.40
N SER A 165 -10.20 10.87 12.65
CA SER A 165 -9.68 11.24 13.98
C SER A 165 -10.03 12.67 14.41
N GLY A 166 -10.72 13.44 13.56
CA GLY A 166 -11.12 14.82 13.88
C GLY A 166 -10.00 15.85 13.81
N TYR A 167 -8.83 15.52 13.25
CA TYR A 167 -7.67 16.41 13.15
C TYR A 167 -7.82 17.48 12.06
N THR A 168 -8.59 17.18 11.01
CA THR A 168 -8.95 18.14 9.96
C THR A 168 -10.29 17.76 9.32
N GLU A 169 -10.88 18.66 8.55
CA GLU A 169 -12.11 18.42 7.78
C GLU A 169 -11.84 18.28 6.27
N LYS A 170 -10.61 18.53 5.84
CA LYS A 170 -10.25 18.65 4.41
C LYS A 170 -9.25 17.59 4.01
N ASN A 171 -9.43 17.05 2.81
CA ASN A 171 -8.45 16.19 2.17
C ASN A 171 -7.95 16.85 0.87
N PRO A 172 -6.68 17.32 0.84
CA PRO A 172 -6.10 17.99 -0.33
C PRO A 172 -5.79 17.03 -1.48
N CYS A 173 -5.86 15.71 -1.27
CA CYS A 173 -5.61 14.70 -2.30
C CYS A 173 -6.80 14.49 -3.26
N ILE A 174 -8.00 14.98 -2.87
CA ILE A 174 -9.21 14.87 -3.69
C ILE A 174 -8.97 15.54 -5.05
N LEU A 175 -9.32 14.83 -6.13
CA LEU A 175 -9.14 15.19 -7.56
C LEU A 175 -7.70 15.21 -8.08
N VAL A 176 -6.69 15.03 -7.22
CA VAL A 176 -5.28 15.04 -7.68
C VAL A 176 -4.96 13.84 -8.58
N GLY A 177 -5.69 12.73 -8.41
CA GLY A 177 -5.54 11.53 -9.23
C GLY A 177 -5.78 11.76 -10.72
N GLU A 178 -6.65 12.72 -11.07
CA GLU A 178 -6.97 13.09 -12.46
C GLU A 178 -5.77 13.71 -13.20
N LEU A 179 -4.73 14.12 -12.47
CA LEU A 179 -3.50 14.66 -13.05
C LEU A 179 -2.50 13.56 -13.45
N ILE A 180 -2.75 12.31 -13.06
CA ILE A 180 -1.90 11.17 -13.38
C ILE A 180 -2.46 10.55 -14.67
N PRO A 181 -1.71 10.57 -15.78
CA PRO A 181 -2.14 9.90 -17.00
C PRO A 181 -2.50 8.44 -16.74
N GLU A 182 -3.54 7.95 -17.43
CA GLU A 182 -3.80 6.53 -17.50
C GLU A 182 -2.57 5.83 -18.09
N HIS A 183 -2.19 4.71 -17.48
CA HIS A 183 -1.18 3.82 -18.04
C HIS A 183 -1.88 2.53 -18.43
N GLU A 184 -1.59 2.05 -19.63
CA GLU A 184 -1.99 0.68 -19.98
C GLU A 184 -1.25 -0.28 -19.04
N VAL A 185 -2.04 -1.11 -18.35
CA VAL A 185 -1.48 -2.20 -17.54
C VAL A 185 -0.88 -3.21 -18.51
N GLN A 186 0.42 -3.12 -18.74
CA GLN A 186 1.14 -4.15 -19.48
C GLN A 186 1.06 -5.47 -18.70
N SER A 187 0.51 -6.49 -19.35
CA SER A 187 0.56 -7.85 -18.80
C SER A 187 2.01 -8.29 -18.68
N TYR A 188 2.31 -9.09 -17.65
CA TYR A 188 3.66 -9.64 -17.50
C TYR A 188 4.06 -10.43 -18.76
N PRO A 189 5.30 -10.27 -19.26
CA PRO A 189 5.77 -11.05 -20.39
C PRO A 189 5.61 -12.55 -20.16
N CYS A 190 4.99 -13.21 -21.13
CA CYS A 190 4.65 -14.62 -21.10
C CYS A 190 4.74 -15.18 -22.52
N LEU A 191 5.49 -16.26 -22.69
CA LEU A 191 5.54 -17.01 -23.95
C LEU A 191 4.19 -17.71 -24.20
N PRO A 192 3.79 -17.89 -25.48
CA PRO A 192 2.67 -18.76 -25.82
C PRO A 192 3.03 -20.23 -25.58
N ALA A 193 2.01 -21.08 -25.40
CA ALA A 193 2.21 -22.52 -25.19
C ALA A 193 3.01 -23.20 -26.32
N SER A 194 2.90 -22.70 -27.56
CA SER A 194 3.63 -23.20 -28.72
C SER A 194 5.15 -23.03 -28.63
N GLU A 195 5.66 -22.09 -27.84
CA GLU A 195 7.10 -21.83 -27.67
C GLU A 195 7.70 -22.55 -26.45
N MET A 196 6.85 -23.12 -25.59
CA MET A 196 7.29 -23.84 -24.39
C MET A 196 8.22 -25.03 -24.68
N PRO A 197 8.05 -25.82 -25.76
CA PRO A 197 9.00 -26.87 -26.12
C PRO A 197 10.44 -26.37 -26.30
N GLU A 198 10.62 -25.24 -27.01
CA GLU A 198 11.93 -24.63 -27.20
C GLU A 198 12.48 -24.07 -25.88
N PHE A 199 11.62 -23.44 -25.07
CA PHE A 199 12.00 -22.95 -23.74
C PHE A 199 12.58 -24.06 -22.85
N PHE A 200 11.91 -25.20 -22.77
CA PHE A 200 12.38 -26.32 -21.95
C PHE A 200 13.62 -26.98 -22.52
N ARG A 201 13.75 -27.11 -23.85
CA ARG A 201 14.98 -27.59 -24.49
C ARG A 201 16.19 -26.72 -24.10
N ARG A 202 16.06 -25.40 -24.16
CA ARG A 202 17.11 -24.47 -23.72
C ARG A 202 17.37 -24.58 -22.22
N LEU A 203 16.32 -24.69 -21.41
CA LEU A 203 16.46 -24.84 -19.96
C LEU A 203 17.27 -26.09 -19.58
N GLU A 204 17.07 -27.21 -20.28
CA GLU A 204 17.85 -28.42 -20.05
C GLU A 204 19.33 -28.24 -20.40
N GLN A 205 19.62 -27.56 -21.50
CA GLN A 205 20.99 -27.33 -21.98
C GLN A 205 21.72 -26.22 -21.20
N CYS A 206 21.00 -25.36 -20.48
CA CYS A 206 21.62 -24.20 -19.83
C CYS A 206 22.49 -24.58 -18.62
N ASN A 207 23.55 -23.79 -18.42
CA ASN A 207 24.40 -23.89 -17.23
C ASN A 207 23.72 -23.17 -16.03
N ALA A 208 22.80 -23.89 -15.39
CA ALA A 208 22.14 -23.49 -14.16
C ALA A 208 22.12 -24.65 -13.16
N PHE A 209 22.09 -24.33 -11.87
CA PHE A 209 21.97 -25.34 -10.83
C PHE A 209 20.72 -26.21 -11.06
N PRO A 210 20.81 -27.55 -10.92
CA PRO A 210 19.69 -28.46 -11.15
C PRO A 210 18.43 -28.06 -10.38
N ILE A 211 18.58 -27.63 -9.12
CA ILE A 211 17.47 -27.17 -8.27
C ILE A 211 16.73 -25.97 -8.88
N THR A 212 17.41 -25.06 -9.55
CA THR A 212 16.79 -23.90 -10.20
C THR A 212 15.98 -24.31 -11.44
N LYS A 213 16.44 -25.33 -12.17
CA LYS A 213 15.66 -25.92 -13.28
C LYS A 213 14.38 -26.57 -12.76
N VAL A 214 14.48 -27.31 -11.65
CA VAL A 214 13.32 -27.92 -10.97
C VAL A 214 12.32 -26.86 -10.50
N VAL A 215 12.78 -25.72 -9.94
CA VAL A 215 11.91 -24.59 -9.59
C VAL A 215 11.11 -24.09 -10.80
N LEU A 216 11.76 -23.91 -11.96
CA LEU A 216 11.09 -23.42 -13.16
C LEU A 216 10.08 -24.44 -13.70
N LYS A 217 10.40 -25.75 -13.66
CA LYS A 217 9.46 -26.83 -13.99
C LYS A 217 8.25 -26.82 -13.05
N LEU A 218 8.47 -26.81 -11.73
CA LEU A 218 7.39 -26.77 -10.74
C LEU A 218 6.54 -25.51 -10.85
N ALA A 219 7.13 -24.35 -11.14
CA ALA A 219 6.40 -23.11 -11.38
C ALA A 219 5.48 -23.23 -12.60
N CYS A 220 5.96 -23.87 -13.68
CA CYS A 220 5.15 -24.18 -14.85
C CYS A 220 4.04 -25.16 -14.47
N PHE A 221 4.36 -26.37 -14.02
CA PHE A 221 3.39 -27.42 -13.68
C PHE A 221 2.28 -26.97 -12.73
N THR A 222 2.59 -26.13 -11.74
CA THR A 222 1.64 -25.81 -10.66
C THR A 222 0.90 -24.47 -10.85
N GLY A 223 1.41 -23.55 -11.67
CA GLY A 223 0.85 -22.19 -11.80
C GLY A 223 0.86 -21.37 -10.49
N THR A 224 1.56 -21.84 -9.46
CA THR A 224 1.65 -21.17 -8.15
C THR A 224 2.51 -19.91 -8.24
N ARG A 225 2.38 -18.99 -7.27
CA ARG A 225 3.28 -17.83 -7.29
C ARG A 225 4.69 -18.31 -6.97
N ILE A 226 5.67 -17.83 -7.73
CA ILE A 226 7.07 -18.18 -7.51
C ILE A 226 7.52 -17.96 -6.05
N SER A 227 7.03 -16.92 -5.39
CA SER A 227 7.35 -16.65 -3.99
C SER A 227 6.75 -17.66 -3.01
N GLU A 228 5.61 -18.27 -3.33
CA GLU A 228 4.98 -19.34 -2.52
C GLU A 228 5.80 -20.62 -2.66
N LEU A 229 6.17 -20.97 -3.90
CA LEU A 229 7.02 -22.12 -4.22
C LEU A 229 8.39 -22.02 -3.55
N LEU A 230 9.11 -20.91 -3.74
CA LEU A 230 10.47 -20.76 -3.20
C LEU A 230 10.51 -20.79 -1.67
N LYS A 231 9.42 -20.38 -1.01
CA LYS A 231 9.32 -20.39 0.46
C LYS A 231 8.87 -21.73 1.03
N ALA A 232 8.68 -22.76 0.20
CA ALA A 232 8.24 -24.06 0.66
C ALA A 232 9.25 -24.68 1.63
N ARG A 233 8.76 -25.38 2.66
CA ARG A 233 9.58 -26.02 3.70
C ARG A 233 9.14 -27.46 3.93
N TRP A 234 10.04 -28.31 4.40
CA TRP A 234 9.67 -29.68 4.78
C TRP A 234 9.12 -29.74 6.21
N ASP A 235 9.71 -28.99 7.14
CA ASP A 235 9.38 -28.94 8.57
C ASP A 235 8.00 -28.33 8.86
N SER A 236 7.41 -27.64 7.90
CA SER A 236 6.04 -27.13 7.99
C SER A 236 4.98 -28.19 7.72
N GLY A 237 5.35 -29.37 7.21
CA GLY A 237 4.41 -30.41 6.79
C GLY A 237 3.51 -30.00 5.62
N GLU A 238 3.90 -28.99 4.84
CA GLU A 238 3.07 -28.48 3.75
C GLU A 238 2.99 -29.42 2.54
N ILE A 239 3.96 -30.33 2.34
CA ILE A 239 3.92 -31.33 1.28
C ILE A 239 3.41 -32.64 1.87
N ASP A 240 2.14 -32.92 1.64
CA ASP A 240 1.49 -34.16 2.03
C ASP A 240 1.58 -35.17 0.89
N PHE A 241 2.57 -36.06 0.98
CA PHE A 241 2.79 -37.11 -0.02
C PHE A 241 1.74 -38.23 0.05
N GLU A 242 1.09 -38.44 1.20
CA GLU A 242 0.06 -39.47 1.37
C GLU A 242 -1.22 -39.05 0.64
N ASN A 243 -1.69 -37.83 0.92
CA ASN A 243 -2.89 -37.27 0.29
C ASN A 243 -2.60 -36.63 -1.09
N LYS A 244 -1.33 -36.56 -1.50
CA LYS A 244 -0.86 -35.95 -2.76
C LYS A 244 -1.30 -34.47 -2.87
N VAL A 245 -1.05 -33.70 -1.82
CA VAL A 245 -1.41 -32.28 -1.74
C VAL A 245 -0.24 -31.44 -1.24
N TRP A 246 -0.02 -30.28 -1.87
CA TRP A 246 0.77 -29.21 -1.28
C TRP A 246 -0.14 -28.15 -0.64
N LEU A 247 -0.11 -28.06 0.69
CA LEU A 247 -0.88 -27.11 1.49
C LEU A 247 -0.07 -25.85 1.77
N ILE A 248 -0.25 -24.80 0.97
CA ILE A 248 0.39 -23.51 1.20
C ILE A 248 -0.35 -22.81 2.36
N PRO A 249 0.31 -22.55 3.51
CA PRO A 249 -0.34 -22.05 4.70
C PRO A 249 -0.70 -20.57 4.57
N ALA A 250 -1.75 -20.17 5.28
CA ALA A 250 -2.32 -18.82 5.22
C ALA A 250 -1.29 -17.70 5.46
N TYR A 251 -0.35 -17.89 6.40
CA TYR A 251 0.64 -16.86 6.73
C TYR A 251 1.62 -16.56 5.58
N ARG A 252 1.78 -17.48 4.60
CA ARG A 252 2.57 -17.27 3.38
C ARG A 252 1.76 -16.68 2.23
N MET A 253 0.44 -16.65 2.36
CA MET A 253 -0.48 -16.23 1.30
C MET A 253 -0.87 -14.75 1.45
N LYS A 254 -0.83 -13.99 0.35
CA LYS A 254 -1.19 -12.55 0.33
C LYS A 254 -2.60 -12.25 0.84
N ARG A 255 -3.51 -13.23 0.86
CA ARG A 255 -4.90 -13.10 1.32
C ARG A 255 -5.18 -13.80 2.65
N ARG A 256 -4.14 -14.31 3.33
CA ARG A 256 -4.25 -15.03 4.60
C ARG A 256 -5.26 -16.20 4.55
N LYS A 257 -5.35 -16.86 3.39
CA LYS A 257 -6.13 -18.09 3.18
C LYS A 257 -5.17 -19.17 2.72
N GLU A 258 -5.31 -20.37 3.26
CA GLU A 258 -4.56 -21.55 2.82
C GLU A 258 -4.93 -21.87 1.37
N LEU A 259 -3.97 -22.42 0.62
CA LEU A 259 -4.19 -22.91 -0.75
C LEU A 259 -3.70 -24.36 -0.83
N MET A 260 -4.62 -25.28 -1.10
CA MET A 260 -4.30 -26.67 -1.42
C MET A 260 -3.96 -26.76 -2.90
N VAL A 261 -2.82 -27.32 -3.28
CA VAL A 261 -2.41 -27.54 -4.67
C VAL A 261 -2.31 -29.05 -4.90
N PRO A 262 -3.09 -29.64 -5.81
CA PRO A 262 -2.97 -31.06 -6.14
C PRO A 262 -1.56 -31.40 -6.64
N LEU A 263 -0.98 -32.50 -6.15
CA LEU A 263 0.25 -33.06 -6.70
C LEU A 263 -0.14 -34.02 -7.82
N SER A 264 -0.02 -33.55 -9.07
CA SER A 264 -0.05 -34.45 -10.22
C SER A 264 1.14 -35.42 -10.17
N PRO A 265 1.12 -36.55 -10.91
CA PRO A 265 2.23 -37.51 -10.89
C PRO A 265 3.60 -36.86 -11.12
N GLN A 266 3.71 -35.97 -12.11
CA GLN A 266 4.96 -35.29 -12.47
C GLN A 266 5.43 -34.35 -11.33
N VAL A 267 4.51 -33.63 -10.70
CA VAL A 267 4.82 -32.73 -9.57
C VAL A 267 5.20 -33.53 -8.32
N TYR A 268 4.49 -34.63 -8.06
CA TYR A 268 4.80 -35.56 -6.97
C TYR A 268 6.22 -36.11 -7.11
N ASP A 269 6.59 -36.60 -8.29
CA ASP A 269 7.92 -37.17 -8.55
C ASP A 269 9.02 -36.14 -8.36
N LEU A 270 8.82 -34.90 -8.81
CA LEU A 270 9.76 -33.81 -8.58
C LEU A 270 9.94 -33.51 -7.08
N PHE A 271 8.86 -33.42 -6.31
CA PHE A 271 8.97 -33.21 -4.86
C PHE A 271 9.58 -34.43 -4.14
N MET A 272 9.25 -35.65 -4.55
CA MET A 272 9.83 -36.86 -3.96
C MET A 272 11.33 -36.97 -4.23
N ALA A 273 11.79 -36.65 -5.44
CA ALA A 273 13.21 -36.60 -5.76
C ALA A 273 13.95 -35.57 -4.88
N LEU A 274 13.36 -34.38 -4.70
CA LEU A 274 13.88 -33.38 -3.77
C LEU A 274 13.89 -33.86 -2.32
N TYR A 275 12.83 -34.56 -1.89
CA TYR A 275 12.72 -35.10 -0.54
C TYR A 275 13.82 -36.12 -0.26
N HIS A 276 14.10 -37.05 -1.18
CA HIS A 276 15.14 -38.07 -1.00
C HIS A 276 16.57 -37.51 -0.98
N THR A 277 16.80 -36.37 -1.62
CA THR A 277 18.13 -35.73 -1.70
C THR A 277 18.34 -34.60 -0.68
N ARG A 278 17.35 -34.33 0.18
CA ARG A 278 17.40 -33.20 1.11
C ARG A 278 18.46 -33.40 2.18
N SER A 279 19.10 -32.31 2.59
CA SER A 279 20.11 -32.30 3.66
C SER A 279 19.51 -32.09 5.05
N ASP A 280 18.33 -31.48 5.13
CA ASP A 280 17.58 -31.18 6.36
C ASP A 280 16.12 -30.91 5.98
N ASP A 281 15.28 -30.69 7.00
CA ASP A 281 13.86 -30.43 6.83
C ASP A 281 13.51 -28.92 6.70
N GLY A 282 14.48 -28.05 6.44
CA GLY A 282 14.26 -26.60 6.31
C GLY A 282 13.58 -26.19 4.99
N PHE A 283 14.03 -25.10 4.39
CA PHE A 283 13.55 -24.67 3.07
C PHE A 283 13.85 -25.73 1.99
N ILE A 284 12.84 -26.04 1.17
CA ILE A 284 13.00 -26.95 0.02
C ILE A 284 13.96 -26.32 -1.00
N PHE A 285 13.78 -25.04 -1.29
CA PHE A 285 14.60 -24.27 -2.23
C PHE A 285 15.46 -23.27 -1.45
N LYS A 286 16.70 -23.65 -1.16
CA LYS A 286 17.60 -22.86 -0.29
C LYS A 286 18.34 -21.78 -1.05
N HIS A 287 18.68 -20.70 -0.34
CA HIS A 287 19.63 -19.70 -0.82
C HIS A 287 21.04 -20.30 -0.88
N THR A 288 21.78 -20.04 -1.96
CA THR A 288 23.08 -20.67 -2.23
C THR A 288 24.13 -20.40 -1.16
N ARG A 289 24.15 -19.18 -0.60
CA ARG A 289 25.16 -18.75 0.40
C ARG A 289 24.67 -18.79 1.85
N GLU A 290 23.35 -18.79 2.04
CA GLU A 290 22.73 -18.70 3.37
C GLU A 290 21.63 -19.77 3.46
N PRO A 291 21.97 -21.05 3.68
CA PRO A 291 21.01 -22.15 3.54
C PRO A 291 19.81 -22.09 4.48
N TRP A 292 19.89 -21.29 5.54
CA TRP A 292 18.77 -20.98 6.45
C TRP A 292 17.76 -19.99 5.85
N LYS A 293 18.03 -19.42 4.67
CA LYS A 293 17.10 -18.59 3.87
C LYS A 293 16.65 -19.34 2.63
N HIS A 294 15.51 -18.94 2.08
CA HIS A 294 15.01 -19.45 0.81
C HIS A 294 15.71 -18.81 -0.40
N MET A 295 15.72 -19.51 -1.53
CA MET A 295 16.14 -18.98 -2.82
C MET A 295 15.37 -17.69 -3.16
N THR A 296 16.03 -16.72 -3.77
CA THR A 296 15.39 -15.46 -4.16
C THR A 296 14.72 -15.59 -5.52
N SER A 297 13.68 -14.79 -5.77
CA SER A 297 12.96 -14.79 -7.07
C SER A 297 13.83 -14.38 -8.26
N GLU A 298 14.91 -13.65 -7.97
CA GLU A 298 15.90 -13.17 -8.91
C GLU A 298 16.72 -14.32 -9.51
N THR A 299 16.94 -15.40 -8.76
CA THR A 299 17.69 -16.58 -9.23
C THR A 299 17.03 -17.27 -10.43
N PRO A 300 15.77 -17.76 -10.35
CA PRO A 300 15.10 -18.35 -11.50
C PRO A 300 14.87 -17.34 -12.63
N LEU A 301 14.60 -16.06 -12.30
CA LEU A 301 14.46 -15.01 -13.32
C LEU A 301 15.76 -14.77 -14.09
N ALA A 302 16.92 -14.80 -13.42
CA ALA A 302 18.22 -14.66 -14.08
C ALA A 302 18.52 -15.86 -15.00
N VAL A 303 18.05 -17.06 -14.67
CA VAL A 303 18.14 -18.22 -15.58
C VAL A 303 17.28 -17.99 -16.82
N ILE A 304 16.04 -17.53 -16.68
CA ILE A 304 15.17 -17.21 -17.83
C ILE A 304 15.85 -16.18 -18.75
N LYS A 305 16.34 -15.06 -18.18
CA LYS A 305 17.01 -13.99 -18.94
C LYS A 305 18.26 -14.47 -19.67
N ARG A 306 19.13 -15.24 -19.01
CA ARG A 306 20.36 -15.78 -19.62
C ARG A 306 20.09 -16.80 -20.73
N ASN A 307 18.89 -17.40 -20.75
CA ASN A 307 18.46 -18.31 -21.80
C ASN A 307 17.82 -17.60 -23.01
N GLY A 308 17.95 -16.29 -23.11
CA GLY A 308 17.50 -15.50 -24.26
C GLY A 308 16.09 -14.95 -24.15
N TYR A 309 15.37 -15.21 -23.06
CA TYR A 309 13.97 -14.78 -22.89
C TYR A 309 13.84 -13.49 -22.06
N ALA A 310 14.84 -12.61 -22.15
CA ALA A 310 14.78 -11.33 -21.44
C ALA A 310 13.65 -10.47 -22.02
N ASN A 311 12.76 -9.98 -21.15
CA ASN A 311 11.55 -9.22 -21.50
C ASN A 311 10.48 -10.00 -22.27
N GLU A 312 10.68 -11.28 -22.57
CA GLU A 312 9.70 -12.16 -23.21
C GLU A 312 9.04 -13.11 -22.20
N MET A 313 9.82 -13.58 -21.21
CA MET A 313 9.33 -14.46 -20.15
C MET A 313 9.81 -13.98 -18.79
N VAL A 314 8.93 -14.04 -17.80
CA VAL A 314 9.28 -13.88 -16.38
C VAL A 314 8.73 -15.03 -15.56
N THR A 315 9.19 -15.19 -14.33
CA THR A 315 8.70 -16.28 -13.44
C THR A 315 7.20 -16.21 -13.17
N HIS A 316 6.60 -15.01 -13.20
CA HIS A 316 5.14 -14.87 -13.13
C HIS A 316 4.42 -15.28 -14.43
N GLY A 317 5.14 -15.27 -15.56
CA GLY A 317 4.62 -15.67 -16.87
C GLY A 317 4.08 -17.09 -16.87
N PHE A 318 4.70 -18.04 -16.15
CA PHE A 318 4.19 -19.42 -16.05
C PHE A 318 2.76 -19.53 -15.54
N ARG A 319 2.38 -18.63 -14.63
CA ARG A 319 1.04 -18.60 -14.08
C ARG A 319 0.04 -17.97 -15.05
N THR A 320 0.47 -16.96 -15.80
CA THR A 320 -0.31 -16.42 -16.92
C THR A 320 -0.52 -17.51 -17.96
N LEU A 321 0.54 -18.21 -18.36
CA LEU A 321 0.51 -19.36 -19.27
C LEU A 321 -0.48 -20.43 -18.82
N PHE A 322 -0.42 -20.84 -17.55
CA PHE A 322 -1.39 -21.79 -16.98
C PHE A 322 -2.82 -21.29 -17.16
N SER A 323 -3.10 -20.06 -16.74
CA SER A 323 -4.43 -19.48 -16.78
C SER A 323 -4.95 -19.39 -18.22
N THR A 324 -4.12 -18.89 -19.15
CA THR A 324 -4.47 -18.74 -20.56
C THR A 324 -4.71 -20.09 -21.20
N HIS A 325 -3.76 -21.03 -21.12
CA HIS A 325 -3.87 -22.36 -21.74
C HIS A 325 -5.09 -23.14 -21.21
N ALA A 326 -5.32 -23.09 -19.90
CA ALA A 326 -6.48 -23.75 -19.29
C ALA A 326 -7.81 -23.13 -19.77
N ASN A 327 -7.91 -21.80 -19.85
CA ASN A 327 -9.13 -21.12 -20.31
C ASN A 327 -9.36 -21.28 -21.83
N GLU A 328 -8.30 -21.40 -22.62
CA GLU A 328 -8.37 -21.64 -24.06
C GLU A 328 -8.81 -23.06 -24.39
N SER A 329 -8.47 -24.04 -23.55
CA SER A 329 -8.89 -25.44 -23.75
C SER A 329 -10.42 -25.64 -23.73
N LYS A 330 -11.16 -24.75 -23.05
CA LYS A 330 -12.61 -24.86 -22.80
C LYS A 330 -13.06 -26.14 -22.07
N LEU A 331 -12.11 -26.89 -21.51
CA LEU A 331 -12.40 -28.14 -20.78
C LEU A 331 -12.83 -27.91 -19.33
N PHE A 332 -12.45 -26.76 -18.76
CA PHE A 332 -12.67 -26.44 -17.35
C PHE A 332 -13.35 -25.09 -17.18
N ARG A 333 -14.09 -24.94 -16.08
CA ARG A 333 -14.77 -23.70 -15.72
C ARG A 333 -13.75 -22.65 -15.26
N ALA A 334 -13.99 -21.38 -15.64
CA ALA A 334 -13.09 -20.28 -15.31
C ALA A 334 -12.89 -20.12 -13.79
N GLU A 335 -13.95 -20.36 -13.00
CA GLU A 335 -13.91 -20.28 -11.55
C GLU A 335 -12.94 -21.31 -10.94
N VAL A 336 -12.86 -22.52 -11.51
CA VAL A 336 -11.96 -23.58 -11.07
C VAL A 336 -10.51 -23.20 -11.35
N ILE A 337 -10.25 -22.65 -12.54
CA ILE A 337 -8.92 -22.18 -12.96
C ILE A 337 -8.47 -21.03 -12.08
N ASP A 338 -9.32 -20.03 -11.89
CA ASP A 338 -9.05 -18.86 -11.04
C ASP A 338 -8.82 -19.26 -9.57
N TYR A 339 -9.63 -20.19 -9.05
CA TYR A 339 -9.47 -20.69 -7.69
C TYR A 339 -8.15 -21.46 -7.53
N GLN A 340 -7.75 -22.28 -8.51
CA GLN A 340 -6.49 -23.03 -8.48
C GLN A 340 -5.28 -22.12 -8.29
N ILE A 341 -5.31 -20.95 -8.91
CA ILE A 341 -4.23 -19.98 -8.80
C ILE A 341 -4.47 -19.01 -7.61
N ALA A 342 -5.59 -19.06 -6.90
CA ALA A 342 -5.98 -18.06 -5.89
C ALA A 342 -6.11 -16.63 -6.48
N HIS A 343 -6.66 -16.54 -7.69
CA HIS A 343 -7.36 -15.35 -8.17
C HIS A 343 -8.80 -15.42 -7.64
N VAL A 344 -9.13 -14.69 -6.57
CA VAL A 344 -10.56 -14.50 -6.25
C VAL A 344 -11.05 -13.36 -7.10
N ASN A 345 -12.01 -13.66 -7.98
CA ASN A 345 -12.74 -12.66 -8.76
C ASN A 345 -13.34 -11.63 -7.79
N LYS A 346 -13.05 -10.35 -8.05
CA LYS A 346 -13.54 -9.21 -7.25
C LYS A 346 -14.99 -8.84 -7.59
N THR A 347 -15.68 -9.63 -8.40
CA THR A 347 -16.86 -9.15 -9.12
C THR A 347 -17.93 -10.22 -9.16
N THR A 348 -18.61 -10.40 -8.03
CA THR A 348 -20.07 -10.57 -8.03
C THR A 348 -20.58 -10.16 -6.65
N LYS A 349 -21.45 -9.14 -6.62
CA LYS A 349 -22.17 -8.69 -5.41
C LYS A 349 -22.99 -9.82 -4.76
N ALA A 350 -23.21 -10.93 -5.45
CA ALA A 350 -23.86 -12.14 -4.96
C ALA A 350 -23.05 -12.90 -3.89
N ASP A 351 -21.74 -12.65 -3.77
CA ASP A 351 -20.86 -13.46 -2.94
C ASP A 351 -20.72 -12.96 -1.49
N LYS A 352 -21.43 -11.86 -1.12
CA LYS A 352 -21.46 -11.37 0.27
C LYS A 352 -22.22 -12.31 1.21
N THR A 353 -23.11 -13.14 0.67
CA THR A 353 -23.93 -14.11 1.41
C THR A 353 -23.39 -15.55 1.38
N SER A 354 -22.42 -15.87 0.51
CA SER A 354 -21.76 -17.19 0.48
C SER A 354 -20.55 -17.22 1.42
N LYS A 355 -20.76 -16.82 2.68
CA LYS A 355 -19.73 -16.92 3.75
C LYS A 355 -19.88 -18.24 4.51
N VAL A 356 -19.82 -19.37 3.81
CA VAL A 356 -19.56 -20.69 4.42
C VAL A 356 -18.59 -21.48 3.55
N TYR A 357 -17.33 -21.08 3.70
CA TYR A 357 -16.06 -21.76 3.56
C TYR A 357 -16.07 -23.26 3.22
N ASN A 358 -15.47 -23.62 2.07
CA ASN A 358 -14.95 -24.97 1.86
C ASN A 358 -13.48 -24.92 1.40
N ARG A 359 -12.55 -25.46 2.21
CA ARG A 359 -11.11 -25.55 1.88
C ARG A 359 -10.87 -26.36 0.60
N ALA A 360 -11.79 -27.26 0.28
CA ALA A 360 -11.80 -28.15 -0.88
C ALA A 360 -12.75 -27.66 -1.99
N GLU A 361 -12.98 -26.35 -2.12
CA GLU A 361 -13.84 -25.83 -3.19
C GLU A 361 -13.35 -26.31 -4.57
N TYR A 362 -14.25 -26.92 -5.33
CA TYR A 362 -14.00 -27.55 -6.62
C TYR A 362 -12.87 -28.60 -6.62
N TRP A 363 -12.54 -29.20 -5.47
CA TRP A 363 -11.35 -30.05 -5.35
C TRP A 363 -11.26 -31.18 -6.38
N PRO A 364 -12.32 -31.98 -6.65
CA PRO A 364 -12.26 -33.00 -7.70
C PRO A 364 -11.93 -32.41 -9.08
N GLU A 365 -12.58 -31.32 -9.46
CA GLU A 365 -12.33 -30.64 -10.74
C GLU A 365 -10.91 -30.04 -10.82
N ARG A 366 -10.39 -29.54 -9.69
CA ARG A 366 -9.02 -29.01 -9.61
C ARG A 366 -7.98 -30.11 -9.74
N VAL A 367 -8.22 -31.28 -9.15
CA VAL A 367 -7.34 -32.45 -9.32
C VAL A 367 -7.28 -32.85 -10.79
N GLU A 368 -8.42 -32.93 -11.47
CA GLU A 368 -8.47 -33.25 -12.91
C GLU A 368 -7.82 -32.15 -13.77
N LEU A 369 -8.05 -30.87 -13.45
CA LEU A 369 -7.38 -29.74 -14.09
C LEU A 369 -5.85 -29.84 -13.99
N MET A 370 -5.33 -30.10 -12.80
CA MET A 370 -3.88 -30.17 -12.59
C MET A 370 -3.25 -31.41 -13.22
N LYS A 371 -3.96 -32.53 -13.26
CA LYS A 371 -3.53 -33.73 -14.01
C LYS A 371 -3.45 -33.42 -15.51
N TRP A 372 -4.54 -32.92 -16.09
CA TRP A 372 -4.60 -32.55 -17.50
C TRP A 372 -3.49 -31.55 -17.87
N TYR A 373 -3.36 -30.48 -17.09
CA TYR A 373 -2.36 -29.46 -17.37
C TYR A 373 -0.93 -30.01 -17.24
N SER A 374 -0.68 -30.91 -16.29
CA SER A 374 0.64 -31.55 -16.17
C SER A 374 0.96 -32.43 -17.37
N SER A 375 -0.03 -33.13 -17.93
CA SER A 375 0.15 -33.87 -19.19
C SER A 375 0.42 -32.95 -20.38
N GLU A 376 -0.13 -31.72 -20.41
CA GLU A 376 0.20 -30.73 -21.44
C GLU A 376 1.65 -30.22 -21.27
N VAL A 377 2.05 -29.89 -20.05
CA VAL A 377 3.42 -29.44 -19.74
C VAL A 377 4.44 -30.53 -20.06
N GLU A 378 4.12 -31.79 -19.80
CA GLU A 378 4.99 -32.93 -20.11
C GLU A 378 5.30 -33.01 -21.61
N LYS A 379 4.31 -32.77 -22.48
CA LYS A 379 4.52 -32.67 -23.94
C LYS A 379 5.46 -31.53 -24.33
N TRP A 380 5.57 -30.49 -23.52
CA TRP A 380 6.52 -29.39 -23.75
C TRP A 380 7.94 -29.73 -23.26
N ILE A 381 8.09 -30.70 -22.36
CA ILE A 381 9.39 -31.09 -21.81
C ILE A 381 10.02 -32.23 -22.62
N CYS A 382 9.18 -33.10 -23.22
CA CYS A 382 9.58 -34.26 -24.01
C CYS A 382 10.29 -33.93 -25.34
#